data_AF-A0A7R9ZRJ7-F1
#
_entry.id   AF-A0A7R9ZRJ7-F1
#
_cell.length_a   1.000
_cell.length_b   1.000
_cell.length_c   1.000
_cell.angle_alpha   90.00
_cell.angle_beta   90.00
_cell.angle_gamma   90.00
#
_symmetry.space_group_name_H-M   'P 1'
#
loop_
_entity.id
_entity.type
_entity.pdbx_description
1 polymer ?
#
loop_
_entity_poly.entity_id
_entity_poly.type
_entity_poly.pdbx_seq_one_letter_code
_entity_poly.pdbx_strand_id
1 'polypeptide(L)'
;EPSARSMTGVLAVAQQYMSSCRLIERPVLMKECDAIMRTYEQSEITKKRMQEKLRNRPDDDGFVTVSYSSAVGTKAEMEQSEVGISRRKGGKRSRKTNKQKSGSSELDDFYRFQRKEQRKRTLDELRDQFEEDLKQVKRMKEEKQYRPF
;
A
#
# COMPACT_ATOMS: atom_id res chain seq x y z
N GLU A 1 60.81 9.25 -37.45
CA GLU A 1 59.36 9.01 -37.68
C GLU A 1 59.09 7.50 -37.80
N PRO A 2 58.74 6.77 -36.72
CA PRO A 2 58.24 5.41 -36.84
C PRO A 2 56.71 5.38 -36.66
N SER A 3 56.08 4.81 -37.69
CA SER A 3 54.66 4.54 -37.87
C SER A 3 53.99 3.88 -36.65
N ALA A 4 52.83 4.43 -36.24
CA ALA A 4 51.95 3.85 -35.24
C ALA A 4 51.44 2.46 -35.71
N ARG A 5 52.07 1.41 -35.19
CA ARG A 5 51.64 0.03 -35.41
C ARG A 5 50.37 -0.18 -34.57
N SER A 6 49.22 -0.25 -35.22
CA SER A 6 47.94 -0.59 -34.59
C SER A 6 48.11 -1.89 -33.78
N MET A 7 47.96 -1.80 -32.46
CA MET A 7 47.99 -2.96 -31.57
C MET A 7 46.71 -3.76 -31.82
N THR A 8 46.83 -4.99 -32.31
CA THR A 8 45.70 -5.88 -32.62
C THR A 8 45.78 -7.18 -31.84
N GLY A 9 44.63 -7.81 -31.56
CA GLY A 9 44.57 -9.10 -30.87
C GLY A 9 44.88 -8.99 -29.37
N VAL A 10 45.71 -9.90 -28.85
CA VAL A 10 46.02 -10.00 -27.41
C VAL A 10 46.65 -8.72 -26.85
N LEU A 11 47.45 -8.01 -27.65
CA LEU A 11 48.06 -6.74 -27.24
C LEU A 11 47.03 -5.61 -27.08
N ALA A 12 46.01 -5.58 -27.94
CA ALA A 12 44.91 -4.63 -27.81
C ALA A 12 44.08 -4.90 -26.54
N VAL A 13 43.78 -6.17 -26.28
CA VAL A 13 43.05 -6.60 -25.08
C VAL A 13 43.85 -6.31 -23.82
N ALA A 14 45.16 -6.60 -23.82
CA ALA A 14 46.05 -6.29 -22.71
C ALA A 14 46.13 -4.78 -22.45
N GLN A 15 46.25 -3.95 -23.50
CA GLN A 15 46.25 -2.49 -23.35
C GLN A 15 44.91 -1.98 -22.79
N GLN A 16 43.78 -2.50 -23.28
CA GLN A 16 42.46 -2.16 -22.78
C GLN A 16 42.32 -2.56 -21.30
N TYR A 17 42.77 -3.76 -20.94
CA TYR A 17 42.79 -4.25 -19.57
C TYR A 17 43.67 -3.39 -18.66
N MET A 18 44.88 -3.05 -19.09
CA MET A 18 45.79 -2.14 -18.38
C MET A 18 45.18 -0.74 -18.20
N SER A 19 44.43 -0.28 -19.20
CA SER A 19 43.73 1.02 -19.15
C SER A 19 42.52 0.97 -18.20
N SER A 20 41.77 -0.14 -18.20
CA SER A 20 40.60 -0.34 -17.33
C SER A 20 40.95 -0.67 -15.88
N CYS A 21 42.10 -1.32 -15.64
CA CYS A 21 42.61 -1.60 -14.30
C CYS A 21 43.38 -0.42 -13.70
N ARG A 22 43.46 0.71 -14.41
CA ARG A 22 44.05 1.93 -13.87
C ARG A 22 43.16 2.46 -12.76
N LEU A 23 43.65 2.42 -11.53
CA LEU A 23 42.96 2.99 -10.38
C LEU A 23 42.78 4.51 -10.63
N ILE A 24 41.53 4.95 -10.76
CA ILE A 24 41.22 6.37 -10.96
C ILE A 24 41.60 7.10 -9.67
N GLU A 25 42.30 8.22 -9.82
CA GLU A 25 42.61 9.07 -8.68
C GLU A 25 41.31 9.60 -8.05
N ARG A 26 41.19 9.46 -6.73
CA ARG A 26 40.01 9.86 -5.96
C ARG A 26 39.43 11.25 -6.30
N PRO A 27 40.23 12.33 -6.49
CA PRO A 27 39.68 13.64 -6.84
C PRO A 27 39.10 13.71 -8.26
N VAL A 28 39.60 12.91 -9.20
CA VAL A 28 39.08 12.84 -10.57
C VAL A 28 37.74 12.13 -10.57
N LEU A 29 37.67 10.98 -9.91
CA LEU A 29 36.43 10.21 -9.74
C LEU A 29 35.33 11.05 -9.09
N MET A 30 35.66 11.82 -8.04
CA MET A 30 34.68 12.66 -7.36
C MET A 30 34.08 13.72 -8.29
N LYS A 31 34.91 14.37 -9.12
CA LYS A 31 34.44 15.36 -10.10
C LYS A 31 33.51 14.74 -11.16
N GLU A 32 33.83 13.54 -11.62
CA GLU A 32 32.99 12.80 -12.57
C GLU A 32 31.65 12.40 -11.95
N CYS A 33 31.67 11.84 -10.74
CA CYS A 33 30.46 11.54 -9.98
C CYS A 33 29.60 12.79 -9.76
N ASP A 34 30.20 13.89 -9.32
CA ASP A 34 29.48 15.16 -9.09
C ASP A 34 28.85 15.69 -10.38
N ALA A 35 29.56 15.59 -11.51
CA ALA A 35 29.03 15.99 -12.82
C ALA A 35 27.83 15.12 -13.21
N ILE A 36 27.94 13.80 -13.09
CA ILE A 36 26.86 12.86 -13.38
C ILE A 36 25.65 13.14 -12.48
N MET A 37 25.86 13.25 -11.17
CA MET A 37 24.79 13.51 -10.19
C MET A 37 24.09 14.84 -10.49
N ARG A 38 24.82 15.91 -10.81
CA ARG A 38 24.22 17.20 -11.20
C ARG A 38 23.35 17.10 -12.45
N THR A 39 23.82 16.40 -13.50
CA THR A 39 23.02 16.23 -14.72
C THR A 39 21.74 15.44 -14.45
N TYR A 40 21.84 14.40 -13.61
CA TYR A 40 20.69 13.61 -13.20
C TYR A 40 19.69 14.43 -12.40
N GLU A 41 20.13 15.16 -11.37
CA GLU A 41 19.30 16.03 -10.54
C GLU A 41 18.58 17.09 -11.38
N GLN A 42 19.30 17.74 -12.32
CA GLN A 42 18.69 18.68 -13.26
C GLN A 42 17.58 18.01 -14.08
N SER A 43 17.84 16.81 -14.62
CA SER A 43 16.84 16.06 -15.39
C SER A 43 15.61 15.72 -14.55
N GLU A 44 15.79 15.28 -13.30
CA GLU A 44 14.69 14.94 -12.39
C GLU A 44 13.87 16.16 -12.00
N ILE A 45 14.52 17.30 -11.72
CA ILE A 45 13.84 18.57 -11.44
C ILE A 45 13.00 18.99 -12.65
N THR A 46 13.52 18.89 -13.88
CA THR A 46 12.74 19.25 -15.08
C THR A 46 11.52 18.34 -15.26
N LYS A 47 11.67 17.03 -15.10
CA LYS A 47 10.56 16.07 -15.16
C LYS A 47 9.50 16.37 -14.11
N LYS A 48 9.91 16.61 -12.86
CA LYS A 48 8.99 16.96 -11.77
C LYS A 48 8.21 18.23 -12.08
N ARG A 49 8.87 19.30 -12.55
CA ARG A 49 8.22 20.55 -12.97
C ARG A 49 7.23 20.34 -14.12
N MET A 50 7.56 19.49 -15.09
CA MET A 50 6.62 19.16 -16.18
C MET A 50 5.40 18.41 -15.66
N GLN A 51 5.58 17.44 -14.76
CA GLN A 51 4.47 16.70 -14.14
C GLN A 51 3.57 17.61 -13.31
N GLU A 52 4.14 18.53 -12.52
CA GLU A 52 3.38 19.52 -11.75
C GLU A 52 2.54 20.43 -12.65
N LYS A 53 3.07 20.84 -13.81
CA LYS A 53 2.33 21.60 -14.81
C LYS A 53 1.18 20.80 -15.43
N LEU A 54 1.40 19.53 -15.72
CA LEU A 54 0.38 18.65 -16.32
C LEU A 54 -0.73 18.29 -15.31
N ARG A 55 -0.42 18.19 -14.02
CA ARG A 55 -1.38 17.82 -12.98
C ARG A 55 -2.63 18.72 -12.92
N ASN A 56 -2.48 19.99 -13.28
CA ASN A 56 -3.56 20.97 -13.19
C ASN A 56 -4.14 21.36 -14.56
N ARG A 57 -3.65 20.78 -15.65
CA ARG A 57 -4.14 21.07 -17.00
C ARG A 57 -5.15 19.99 -17.39
N PRO A 58 -6.40 20.35 -17.72
CA PRO A 58 -7.33 19.41 -18.31
C PRO A 58 -6.86 19.03 -19.72
N ASP A 59 -7.07 17.77 -20.07
CA ASP A 59 -6.81 17.21 -21.40
C ASP A 59 -7.82 17.76 -22.42
N ASP A 60 -7.64 17.45 -23.72
CA ASP A 60 -8.49 17.96 -24.82
C ASP A 60 -9.97 17.58 -24.63
N ASP A 61 -10.25 16.47 -23.95
CA ASP A 61 -11.60 16.00 -23.60
C ASP A 61 -12.16 16.63 -22.30
N GLY A 62 -11.42 17.55 -21.66
CA GLY A 62 -11.83 18.25 -20.44
C GLY A 62 -11.63 17.49 -19.13
N PHE A 63 -11.01 16.31 -19.15
CA PHE A 63 -10.69 15.53 -17.96
C PHE A 63 -9.33 15.90 -17.38
N VAL A 64 -9.20 15.90 -16.05
CA VAL A 64 -7.91 16.06 -15.36
C VAL A 64 -7.37 14.67 -15.03
N THR A 65 -6.21 14.33 -15.59
CA THR A 65 -5.55 13.06 -15.31
C THR A 65 -5.05 13.00 -13.85
N VAL A 66 -5.60 12.08 -13.05
CA VAL A 66 -5.19 11.88 -11.66
C VAL A 66 -3.81 11.24 -11.60
N SER A 67 -2.78 12.06 -11.37
CA SER A 67 -1.43 11.59 -11.03
C SER A 67 -1.37 11.21 -9.55
N TYR A 68 -0.77 10.05 -9.24
CA TYR A 68 -0.49 9.68 -7.86
C TYR A 68 0.63 10.58 -7.31
N SER A 69 0.40 11.23 -6.16
CA SER A 69 1.42 12.05 -5.49
C SER A 69 2.37 11.26 -4.60
N SER A 70 2.28 9.92 -4.61
CA SER A 70 3.09 9.06 -3.74
C SER A 70 4.51 8.94 -4.26
N ALA A 71 5.48 8.86 -3.34
CA ALA A 71 6.92 8.77 -3.56
C ALA A 71 7.44 7.66 -4.50
N VAL A 72 6.56 6.81 -5.02
CA VAL A 72 6.88 5.77 -6.00
C VAL A 72 6.56 6.34 -7.37
N GLY A 73 7.60 6.68 -8.13
CA GLY A 73 7.54 7.55 -9.30
C GLY A 73 6.64 7.05 -10.44
N THR A 74 7.26 6.64 -11.54
CA THR A 74 6.53 6.33 -12.80
C THR A 74 5.59 5.13 -12.64
N LYS A 75 4.62 4.96 -13.56
CA LYS A 75 3.71 3.79 -13.58
C LYS A 75 4.45 2.46 -13.47
N ALA A 76 5.63 2.35 -14.09
CA ALA A 76 6.48 1.16 -14.03
C ALA A 76 6.98 0.87 -12.60
N GLU A 77 7.39 1.91 -11.88
CA GLU A 77 7.85 1.80 -10.50
C GLU A 77 6.68 1.47 -9.55
N MET A 78 5.50 2.06 -9.78
CA MET A 78 4.29 1.69 -9.06
C MET A 78 3.91 0.23 -9.28
N GLU A 79 4.01 -0.29 -10.51
CA GLU A 79 3.75 -1.70 -10.80
C GLU A 79 4.72 -2.67 -10.12
N GLN A 80 5.96 -2.23 -9.88
CA GLN A 80 7.01 -3.00 -9.19
C GLN A 80 6.98 -2.83 -7.66
N SER A 81 6.37 -1.76 -7.14
CA SER A 81 6.19 -1.56 -5.71
C SER A 81 5.29 -2.62 -5.07
N GLU A 82 5.46 -2.86 -3.77
CA GLU A 82 4.61 -3.79 -3.00
C GLU A 82 3.11 -3.50 -3.17
N VAL A 83 2.76 -2.22 -3.32
CA VAL A 83 1.40 -1.77 -3.56
C VAL A 83 0.90 -2.20 -4.95
N GLY A 84 1.72 -2.10 -6.00
CA GLY A 84 1.38 -2.56 -7.35
C GLY A 84 1.29 -4.08 -7.46
N ILE A 85 2.23 -4.78 -6.81
CA ILE A 85 2.25 -6.24 -6.71
C ILE A 85 0.99 -6.73 -5.98
N SER A 86 0.60 -6.09 -4.87
CA SER A 86 -0.62 -6.41 -4.11
C SER A 86 -1.89 -6.18 -4.93
N ARG A 87 -1.95 -5.10 -5.73
CA ARG A 87 -3.06 -4.85 -6.67
C ARG A 87 -3.15 -5.92 -7.76
N ARG A 88 -2.02 -6.36 -8.34
CA ARG A 88 -1.97 -7.39 -9.40
C ARG A 88 -2.32 -8.78 -8.90
N LYS A 89 -1.89 -9.14 -7.68
CA LYS A 89 -2.09 -10.47 -7.09
C LYS A 89 -3.55 -10.76 -6.70
N GLY A 90 -4.50 -9.92 -7.14
CA GLY A 90 -5.90 -10.02 -6.76
C GLY A 90 -6.09 -9.96 -5.24
N GLY A 91 -5.13 -9.32 -4.54
CA GLY A 91 -5.17 -9.16 -3.09
C GLY A 91 -6.53 -8.61 -2.74
N LYS A 92 -7.36 -9.46 -2.11
CA LYS A 92 -8.73 -9.17 -1.71
C LYS A 92 -8.75 -7.73 -1.26
N ARG A 93 -9.32 -6.82 -2.08
CA ARG A 93 -9.51 -5.42 -1.69
C ARG A 93 -10.05 -5.51 -0.28
N SER A 94 -9.26 -5.10 0.70
CA SER A 94 -9.64 -5.18 2.09
C SER A 94 -10.73 -4.13 2.27
N ARG A 95 -11.94 -4.41 1.79
CA ARG A 95 -13.15 -3.68 2.12
C ARG A 95 -13.39 -3.72 3.63
N LYS A 96 -12.70 -4.62 4.34
CA LYS A 96 -12.67 -4.69 5.80
C LYS A 96 -12.08 -3.44 6.47
N THR A 97 -11.12 -2.73 5.87
CA THR A 97 -10.51 -1.56 6.54
C THR A 97 -11.37 -0.30 6.50
N ASN A 98 -12.39 -0.24 5.64
CA ASN A 98 -13.37 0.86 5.62
C ASN A 98 -14.65 0.55 6.41
N LYS A 99 -14.78 -0.64 7.04
CA LYS A 99 -15.96 -1.01 7.82
C LYS A 99 -16.16 -0.17 9.09
N GLN A 100 -15.17 0.68 9.42
CA GLN A 100 -15.18 1.61 10.57
C GLN A 100 -15.62 3.03 10.20
N LYS A 101 -15.82 3.35 8.90
CA LYS A 101 -16.43 4.63 8.52
C LYS A 101 -17.93 4.51 8.72
N SER A 102 -18.51 5.38 9.55
CA SER A 102 -19.96 5.50 9.71
C SER A 102 -20.60 5.62 8.32
N GLY A 103 -21.46 4.65 7.98
CA GLY A 103 -22.15 4.58 6.67
C GLY A 103 -21.54 3.62 5.63
N SER A 104 -20.37 3.01 5.86
CA SER A 104 -19.79 1.98 4.97
C SER A 104 -19.92 0.55 5.51
N SER A 105 -20.39 0.38 6.75
CA SER A 105 -20.73 -0.93 7.30
C SER A 105 -22.08 -1.40 6.79
N GLU A 106 -22.27 -2.71 6.69
CA GLU A 106 -23.60 -3.30 6.51
C GLU A 106 -24.48 -2.84 7.68
N LEU A 107 -25.69 -2.37 7.38
CA LEU A 107 -26.67 -1.99 8.40
C LEU A 107 -27.26 -3.27 9.01
N ASP A 108 -27.27 -3.37 10.32
CA ASP A 108 -27.75 -4.55 11.03
C ASP A 108 -29.29 -4.68 11.02
N ASP A 109 -30.02 -3.62 10.67
CA ASP A 109 -31.50 -3.58 10.71
C ASP A 109 -32.18 -3.36 9.35
N PHE A 110 -31.40 -3.35 8.27
CA PHE A 110 -31.92 -3.03 6.94
C PHE A 110 -32.93 -4.08 6.45
N TYR A 111 -32.64 -5.35 6.68
CA TYR A 111 -33.46 -6.46 6.19
C TYR A 111 -34.41 -7.00 7.26
N ARG A 112 -35.59 -7.44 6.82
CA ARG A 112 -36.60 -8.06 7.68
C ARG A 112 -36.10 -9.32 8.38
N PHE A 113 -35.20 -10.08 7.76
CA PHE A 113 -34.64 -11.28 8.38
C PHE A 113 -33.73 -10.94 9.56
N GLN A 114 -32.97 -9.83 9.49
CA GLN A 114 -32.13 -9.38 10.60
C GLN A 114 -33.00 -9.02 11.82
N ARG A 115 -34.06 -8.23 11.61
CA ARG A 115 -35.04 -7.92 12.66
C ARG A 115 -35.81 -9.13 13.18
N LYS A 116 -36.01 -10.17 12.35
CA LYS A 116 -36.63 -11.43 12.80
C LYS A 116 -35.66 -12.23 13.67
N GLU A 117 -34.40 -12.29 13.27
CA GLU A 117 -33.34 -12.96 14.00
C GLU A 117 -33.08 -12.30 15.35
N GLN A 118 -32.99 -10.96 15.38
CA GLN A 118 -32.84 -10.19 16.62
C GLN A 118 -33.97 -10.47 17.60
N ARG A 119 -35.24 -10.41 17.15
CA ARG A 119 -36.40 -10.75 17.99
C ARG A 119 -36.36 -12.18 18.50
N LYS A 120 -35.87 -13.13 17.70
CA LYS A 120 -35.70 -14.52 18.13
C LYS A 120 -34.67 -14.60 19.25
N ARG A 121 -33.50 -13.97 19.08
CA ARG A 121 -32.43 -13.92 20.08
C ARG A 121 -32.93 -13.32 21.40
N THR A 122 -33.63 -12.19 21.35
CA THR A 122 -34.20 -11.57 22.57
C THR A 122 -35.23 -12.45 23.26
N LEU A 123 -36.04 -13.21 22.51
CA LEU A 123 -37.00 -14.13 23.11
C LEU A 123 -36.34 -15.34 23.75
N ASP A 124 -35.25 -15.83 23.15
CA ASP A 124 -34.46 -16.94 23.71
C ASP A 124 -33.74 -16.47 24.99
N GLU A 125 -33.14 -15.28 25.00
CA GLU A 125 -32.54 -14.67 26.21
C GLU A 125 -33.56 -14.50 27.36
N LEU A 126 -34.79 -14.07 27.05
CA LEU A 126 -35.85 -13.94 28.06
C LEU A 126 -36.28 -15.30 28.64
N ARG A 127 -36.26 -16.36 27.84
CA ARG A 127 -36.57 -17.72 28.32
C ARG A 127 -35.47 -18.21 29.25
N ASP A 128 -34.22 -17.99 28.88
CA ASP A 128 -33.06 -18.40 29.69
C ASP A 128 -33.10 -17.69 31.06
N GLN A 129 -33.32 -16.37 31.07
CA GLN A 129 -33.46 -15.59 32.31
C GLN A 129 -34.63 -16.08 33.17
N PHE A 130 -35.78 -16.39 32.56
CA PHE A 130 -36.93 -16.90 33.29
C PHE A 130 -36.66 -18.28 33.90
N GLU A 131 -35.94 -19.16 33.21
CA GLU A 131 -35.53 -20.45 33.75
C GLU A 131 -34.55 -20.31 34.93
N GLU A 132 -33.63 -19.35 34.85
CA GLU A 132 -32.72 -19.02 35.95
C GLU A 132 -33.48 -18.49 37.17
N ASP A 133 -34.41 -17.54 36.97
CA ASP A 133 -35.26 -17.00 38.03
C ASP A 133 -36.13 -18.09 38.67
N LEU A 134 -36.70 -19.00 37.85
CA LEU A 134 -37.44 -20.16 38.35
C LEU A 134 -36.57 -21.05 39.23
N LYS A 135 -35.31 -21.31 38.84
CA LYS A 135 -34.36 -22.09 39.66
C LYS A 135 -34.03 -21.37 40.96
N GLN A 136 -33.81 -20.06 40.91
CA GLN A 136 -33.51 -19.25 42.09
C GLN A 136 -34.69 -19.24 43.08
N VAL A 137 -35.92 -19.06 42.59
CA VAL A 137 -37.13 -19.09 43.42
C VAL A 137 -37.34 -20.48 44.02
N LYS A 138 -37.10 -21.56 43.27
CA LYS A 138 -37.18 -22.93 43.82
C LYS A 138 -36.19 -23.11 44.97
N ARG A 139 -34.93 -22.70 44.80
CA ARG A 139 -33.92 -22.73 45.87
C ARG A 139 -34.36 -21.92 47.10
N MET A 140 -34.86 -20.70 46.92
CA MET A 140 -35.37 -19.87 48.01
C MET A 140 -36.57 -20.46 48.73
N LYS A 141 -37.44 -21.20 48.01
CA LYS A 141 -38.56 -21.93 48.61
C LYS A 141 -38.10 -23.13 49.43
N GLU A 142 -37.12 -23.88 48.94
CA GLU A 142 -36.49 -24.99 49.68
C GLU A 142 -35.81 -24.48 50.97
N GLU A 143 -35.09 -23.36 50.88
CA GLU A 143 -34.45 -22.68 52.02
C GLU A 143 -35.45 -21.95 52.94
N LYS A 144 -36.76 -21.94 52.61
CA LYS A 144 -37.84 -21.22 53.31
C LYS A 144 -37.62 -19.71 53.44
N GLN A 145 -36.82 -19.11 52.56
CA GLN A 145 -36.51 -17.67 52.55
C GLN A 145 -37.39 -16.87 51.57
N TYR A 146 -38.25 -17.54 50.80
CA TYR A 146 -39.11 -16.89 49.81
C TYR A 146 -40.25 -16.07 50.46
N ARG A 147 -40.27 -14.75 50.21
CA ARG A 147 -41.32 -13.81 50.66
C ARG A 147 -41.93 -13.07 49.45
N PRO A 148 -43.12 -13.47 48.97
CA PRO A 148 -43.69 -12.94 47.73
C PRO A 148 -44.39 -11.58 47.88
N PHE A 149 -44.62 -11.10 49.10
CA PHE A 149 -45.28 -9.83 49.42
C PHE A 149 -44.67 -9.22 50.67
#